data_AF-A0A1G8BWT9-F1
#
_entry.id   AF-A0A1G8BWT9-F1
#
_cell.length_a   1.000
_cell.length_b   1.000
_cell.length_c   1.000
_cell.angle_alpha   90.00
_cell.angle_beta   90.00
_cell.angle_gamma   90.00
#
_symmetry.space_group_name_H-M   'P 1'
#
loop_
_entity.id
_entity.type
_entity.pdbx_description
1 polymer ?
#
loop_
_entity_poly.entity_id
_entity_poly.type
_entity_poly.pdbx_seq_one_letter_code
_entity_poly.pdbx_strand_id
1 'polypeptide(L)'
;MVAVVAHDAIRLPAHPDGGAWICGWLKPDGDVIFADSLSDVVGVLIDGYDDLDDEHPDDLHLQARIDVLAPLAAQAQTLILADLATAGVRLSEDELTAAMRNKELYAGISRWNPSEPLVLMTTAYQPYTDQEKPEGAVLWLDPTNEAAFLGSLQKLGQGHMWVQSF
;
A
#
# COMPACT_ATOMS: atom_id res chain seq x y z
N MET A 1 6.01 -0.61 21.11
CA MET A 1 4.81 -0.28 21.91
C MET A 1 3.82 0.46 21.02
N VAL A 2 2.51 0.37 21.28
CA VAL A 2 1.49 0.99 20.43
C VAL A 2 0.41 1.69 21.25
N ALA A 3 -0.05 2.85 20.77
CA ALA A 3 -1.27 3.50 21.22
C ALA A 3 -2.16 3.87 20.02
N VAL A 4 -3.45 3.52 20.08
CA VAL A 4 -4.46 3.97 19.11
C VAL A 4 -5.34 5.02 19.76
N VAL A 5 -5.53 6.14 19.08
CA VAL A 5 -6.25 7.31 19.59
C VAL A 5 -7.34 7.70 18.61
N ALA A 6 -8.55 7.89 19.13
CA ALA A 6 -9.69 8.32 18.33
C ALA A 6 -9.53 9.76 17.82
N HIS A 7 -10.09 10.03 16.65
CA HIS A 7 -10.03 11.33 15.97
C HIS A 7 -10.53 12.55 16.79
N ASP A 8 -11.29 12.34 17.86
CA ASP A 8 -11.81 13.39 18.74
C ASP A 8 -10.88 13.75 19.92
N ALA A 9 -9.74 13.07 20.04
CA ALA A 9 -8.76 13.35 21.08
C ALA A 9 -7.97 14.64 20.79
N ILE A 10 -8.06 15.60 21.71
CA ILE A 10 -7.41 16.92 21.60
C ILE A 10 -5.90 16.87 21.97
N ARG A 11 -5.39 15.73 22.47
CA ARG A 11 -4.00 15.61 22.94
C ARG A 11 -3.34 14.34 22.43
N LEU A 12 -2.08 14.49 22.02
CA LEU A 12 -1.19 13.36 21.75
C LEU A 12 -1.04 12.52 23.03
N PRO A 13 -1.15 11.19 22.93
CA PRO A 13 -0.93 10.32 24.08
C PRO A 13 0.54 10.43 24.51
N ALA A 14 0.78 10.59 25.81
CA ALA A 14 2.14 10.50 26.33
C ALA A 14 2.67 9.08 26.07
N HIS A 15 3.91 8.97 25.61
CA HIS A 15 4.56 7.67 25.54
C HIS A 15 4.70 7.12 26.98
N PRO A 16 4.42 5.83 27.23
CA PRO A 16 4.42 5.28 28.60
C PRO A 16 5.74 5.38 29.36
N ASP A 17 6.88 5.46 28.67
CA ASP A 17 8.20 5.68 29.29
C ASP A 17 8.56 7.17 29.46
N GLY A 18 7.69 8.09 29.04
CA GLY A 18 7.91 9.54 29.05
C GLY A 18 8.67 10.11 27.85
N GLY A 19 9.08 9.26 26.90
CA GLY A 19 9.73 9.62 25.64
C GLY A 19 8.76 10.12 24.55
N ALA A 20 9.25 10.18 23.32
CA ALA A 20 8.48 10.52 22.13
C ALA A 20 8.20 9.28 21.28
N TRP A 21 7.01 9.21 20.70
CA TRP A 21 6.68 8.20 19.70
C TRP A 21 7.54 8.36 18.46
N ILE A 22 8.09 7.25 17.96
CA ILE A 22 9.02 7.27 16.81
C ILE A 22 8.26 7.47 15.50
N CYS A 23 7.09 6.86 15.35
CA CYS A 23 6.28 6.94 14.15
C CYS A 23 4.78 6.93 14.45
N GLY A 24 3.98 7.23 13.42
CA GLY A 24 2.55 7.05 13.50
C GLY A 24 1.84 7.04 12.15
N TRP A 25 0.57 6.66 12.20
CA TRP A 25 -0.32 6.50 11.07
C TRP A 25 -1.68 7.13 11.34
N LEU A 26 -2.06 8.11 10.53
CA LEU A 26 -3.38 8.73 10.53
C LEU A 26 -4.26 7.97 9.53
N LYS A 27 -5.32 7.33 10.03
CA LYS A 27 -6.30 6.62 9.22
C LYS A 27 -7.27 7.61 8.54
N PRO A 28 -7.98 7.20 7.47
CA PRO A 28 -8.91 8.07 6.76
C PRO A 28 -10.12 8.52 7.60
N ASP A 29 -10.49 7.74 8.62
CA ASP A 29 -11.53 8.08 9.60
C ASP A 29 -11.07 9.08 10.67
N GLY A 30 -9.78 9.44 10.67
CA GLY A 30 -9.16 10.40 11.57
C GLY A 30 -8.47 9.76 12.79
N ASP A 31 -8.60 8.45 12.99
CA ASP A 31 -7.94 7.77 14.10
C ASP A 31 -6.43 7.72 13.86
N VAL A 32 -5.66 7.77 14.95
CA VAL A 32 -4.20 7.78 14.90
C VAL A 32 -3.62 6.58 15.62
N ILE A 33 -2.71 5.88 14.95
CA ILE A 33 -1.82 4.89 15.54
C ILE A 33 -0.48 5.58 15.84
N PHE A 34 -0.03 5.52 17.09
CA PHE A 34 1.32 5.89 17.49
C PHE A 34 2.10 4.64 17.85
N ALA A 35 3.35 4.55 17.39
CA ALA A 35 4.15 3.34 17.55
C ALA A 35 5.67 3.62 17.63
N ASP A 36 6.40 2.66 18.18
CA ASP A 36 7.87 2.70 18.28
C ASP A 36 8.56 2.16 17.03
N SER A 37 7.82 1.45 16.18
CA SER A 37 8.35 0.85 14.96
C SER A 37 7.30 0.86 13.85
N LEU A 38 7.74 0.74 12.60
CA LEU A 38 6.81 0.59 11.48
C LEU A 38 6.12 -0.78 11.52
N SER A 39 6.80 -1.81 12.03
CA SER A 39 6.23 -3.16 12.22
C SER A 39 5.04 -3.10 13.18
N ASP A 40 5.15 -2.35 14.28
CA ASP A 40 4.08 -2.10 15.24
C ASP A 40 2.85 -1.41 14.58
N VAL A 41 3.07 -0.48 13.64
CA VAL A 41 1.98 0.13 12.87
C VAL A 41 1.31 -0.90 11.98
N VAL A 42 2.10 -1.69 11.24
CA VAL A 42 1.58 -2.73 10.35
C VAL A 42 0.84 -3.81 11.14
N GLY A 43 1.32 -4.17 12.34
CA GLY A 43 0.68 -5.10 13.27
C GLY A 43 -0.74 -4.70 13.66
N VAL A 44 -1.03 -3.40 13.72
CA VAL A 44 -2.39 -2.89 13.94
C VAL A 44 -3.23 -2.87 12.66
N LEU A 45 -2.61 -2.66 11.50
CA LEU A 45 -3.32 -2.57 10.22
C LEU A 45 -3.66 -3.95 9.63
N ILE A 46 -2.86 -4.97 9.94
CA ILE A 46 -3.00 -6.33 9.44
C ILE A 46 -3.22 -7.25 10.64
N ASP A 47 -4.44 -7.79 10.75
CA ASP A 47 -4.78 -8.69 11.84
C ASP A 47 -3.91 -9.96 11.81
N GLY A 48 -3.37 -10.34 12.98
CA GLY A 48 -2.49 -11.50 13.15
C GLY A 48 -1.08 -11.35 12.56
N TYR A 49 -0.67 -10.15 12.16
CA TYR A 49 0.65 -9.92 11.54
C TYR A 49 1.82 -10.23 12.49
N ASP A 50 1.71 -9.83 13.76
CA ASP A 50 2.75 -10.06 14.77
C ASP A 50 2.85 -11.54 15.19
N ASP A 51 1.83 -12.34 14.86
CA ASP A 51 1.76 -13.78 15.17
C ASP A 51 2.24 -14.66 14.00
N LEU A 52 2.69 -14.07 12.89
CA LEU A 52 3.18 -14.81 11.73
C LEU A 52 4.48 -15.54 12.07
N ASP A 53 4.53 -16.83 11.73
CA ASP A 53 5.53 -17.79 12.18
C ASP A 53 6.99 -17.38 11.92
N ASP A 54 7.83 -17.54 12.95
CA ASP A 54 9.27 -17.31 12.95
C ASP A 54 10.05 -18.29 12.06
N GLU A 55 9.43 -19.39 11.61
CA GLU A 55 10.11 -20.39 10.77
C GLU A 55 10.35 -19.88 9.33
N HIS A 56 9.43 -19.06 8.79
CA HIS A 56 9.55 -18.41 7.47
C HIS A 56 8.98 -16.99 7.48
N PRO A 57 9.53 -16.08 8.30
CA PRO A 57 8.89 -14.81 8.60
C PRO A 57 8.75 -13.95 7.33
N ASP A 58 9.78 -13.88 6.50
CA ASP A 58 9.78 -12.96 5.35
C ASP A 58 8.68 -13.28 4.32
N ASP A 59 8.40 -14.56 4.06
CA ASP A 59 7.40 -14.97 3.05
C ASP A 59 5.97 -14.72 3.54
N LEU A 60 5.68 -15.05 4.80
CA LEU A 60 4.35 -14.85 5.38
C LEU A 60 4.04 -13.37 5.58
N HIS A 61 5.02 -12.57 6.03
CA HIS A 61 4.86 -11.14 6.21
C HIS A 61 4.69 -10.42 4.85
N LEU A 62 5.41 -10.88 3.81
CA LEU A 62 5.20 -10.39 2.44
C LEU A 62 3.80 -10.72 1.96
N GLN A 63 3.35 -11.97 2.10
CA GLN A 63 2.03 -12.39 1.64
C GLN A 63 0.92 -11.62 2.36
N ALA A 64 1.01 -11.42 3.67
CA ALA A 64 0.02 -10.64 4.42
C ALA A 64 -0.10 -9.19 3.92
N ARG A 65 1.03 -8.56 3.57
CA ARG A 65 1.04 -7.22 2.94
C ARG A 65 0.45 -7.24 1.53
N ILE A 66 0.69 -8.30 0.74
CA ILE A 66 0.09 -8.51 -0.58
C ILE A 66 -1.44 -8.63 -0.46
N ASP A 67 -1.93 -9.45 0.48
CA ASP A 67 -3.35 -9.74 0.68
C ASP A 67 -4.15 -8.47 1.01
N VAL A 68 -3.53 -7.50 1.68
CA VAL A 68 -4.13 -6.18 1.94
C VAL A 68 -4.01 -5.25 0.71
N LEU A 69 -2.83 -5.16 0.08
CA LEU A 69 -2.63 -4.21 -1.03
C LEU A 69 -3.36 -4.59 -2.31
N ALA A 70 -3.44 -5.87 -2.66
CA ALA A 70 -3.97 -6.29 -3.96
C ALA A 70 -5.46 -5.91 -4.15
N PRO A 71 -6.37 -6.12 -3.17
CA PRO A 71 -7.75 -5.66 -3.28
C PRO A 71 -7.88 -4.14 -3.38
N LEU A 72 -7.07 -3.39 -2.61
CA LEU A 72 -7.06 -1.92 -2.62
C LEU A 72 -6.55 -1.38 -3.97
N ALA A 73 -5.53 -2.02 -4.53
CA ALA A 73 -4.99 -1.71 -5.85
C ALA A 73 -6.04 -1.93 -6.96
N ALA A 74 -6.78 -3.04 -6.88
CA ALA A 74 -7.87 -3.33 -7.82
C ALA A 74 -9.02 -2.32 -7.70
N GLN A 75 -9.37 -1.92 -6.49
CA GLN A 75 -10.37 -0.88 -6.25
C GLN A 75 -9.91 0.47 -6.83
N ALA A 76 -8.69 0.90 -6.54
CA ALA A 76 -8.12 2.14 -7.07
C ALA A 76 -8.10 2.17 -8.60
N GLN A 77 -7.66 1.07 -9.23
CA GLN A 77 -7.70 0.95 -10.69
C GLN A 77 -9.12 1.05 -11.24
N THR A 78 -10.11 0.47 -10.56
CA THR A 78 -11.52 0.55 -10.97
C THR A 78 -12.03 1.99 -10.98
N LEU A 79 -11.66 2.78 -9.97
CA LEU A 79 -12.01 4.21 -9.92
C LEU A 79 -11.35 5.01 -11.05
N ILE A 80 -10.08 4.73 -11.34
CA ILE A 80 -9.36 5.34 -12.47
C ILE A 80 -10.02 4.98 -13.80
N LEU A 81 -10.42 3.72 -14.00
CA LEU A 81 -11.14 3.29 -15.21
C LEU A 81 -12.50 3.98 -15.36
N ALA A 82 -13.22 4.20 -14.25
CA ALA A 82 -14.48 4.92 -14.27
C ALA A 82 -14.30 6.41 -14.64
N ASP A 83 -13.23 7.04 -14.16
CA ASP A 83 -12.88 8.41 -14.50
C ASP A 83 -12.50 8.55 -15.98
N LEU A 84 -11.63 7.65 -16.48
CA LEU A 84 -11.29 7.54 -17.90
C LEU A 84 -12.51 7.39 -18.80
N ALA A 85 -13.44 6.51 -18.41
CA ALA A 85 -14.70 6.30 -19.15
C ALA A 85 -15.57 7.56 -19.16
N THR A 86 -15.64 8.28 -18.03
CA THR A 86 -16.37 9.55 -17.90
C THR A 86 -15.74 10.65 -18.76
N ALA A 87 -14.41 10.69 -18.86
CA ALA A 87 -13.66 11.58 -19.73
C ALA A 87 -13.73 11.19 -21.23
N GLY A 88 -14.36 10.06 -21.56
CA GLY A 88 -14.49 9.58 -22.95
C GLY A 88 -13.22 8.96 -23.52
N VAL A 89 -12.22 8.64 -22.67
CA VAL A 89 -11.00 7.94 -23.10
C VAL A 89 -11.34 6.49 -23.42
N ARG A 90 -10.89 6.03 -24.59
CA ARG A 90 -11.08 4.64 -25.04
C ARG A 90 -9.77 3.88 -24.90
N LEU A 91 -9.79 2.86 -24.07
CA LEU A 91 -8.68 1.92 -23.93
C LEU A 91 -8.72 0.88 -25.06
N SER A 92 -7.55 0.43 -25.49
CA SER A 92 -7.41 -0.79 -26.29
C SER A 92 -7.77 -2.03 -25.46
N GLU A 93 -7.98 -3.17 -26.14
CA GLU A 93 -8.26 -4.44 -25.47
C GLU A 93 -7.10 -4.88 -24.56
N ASP A 94 -5.86 -4.67 -24.99
CA ASP A 94 -4.65 -4.98 -24.21
C ASP A 94 -4.56 -4.10 -22.95
N GLU A 95 -4.83 -2.80 -23.07
CA GLU A 95 -4.85 -1.87 -21.93
C GLU A 95 -5.97 -2.22 -20.94
N LEU A 96 -7.17 -2.51 -21.43
CA LEU A 96 -8.28 -2.92 -20.56
C LEU A 96 -7.97 -4.24 -19.85
N THR A 97 -7.40 -5.21 -20.57
CA THR A 97 -6.97 -6.50 -20.01
C THR A 97 -5.90 -6.31 -18.94
N ALA A 98 -4.88 -5.49 -19.20
CA ALA A 98 -3.83 -5.15 -18.24
C ALA A 98 -4.41 -4.46 -16.99
N ALA A 99 -5.33 -3.51 -17.17
CA ALA A 99 -5.95 -2.78 -16.08
C ALA A 99 -6.87 -3.68 -15.21
N MET A 100 -7.60 -4.62 -15.81
CA MET A 100 -8.54 -5.47 -15.07
C MET A 100 -7.94 -6.77 -14.50
N ARG A 101 -6.67 -7.08 -14.83
CA ARG A 101 -5.98 -8.27 -14.34
C ARG A 101 -5.76 -8.24 -12.82
N ASN A 102 -5.66 -9.43 -12.21
CA ASN A 102 -5.20 -9.58 -10.83
C ASN A 102 -3.85 -8.83 -10.65
N LYS A 103 -3.78 -8.00 -9.61
CA LYS A 103 -2.66 -7.09 -9.31
C LYS A 103 -1.41 -7.78 -8.81
N GLU A 104 -1.52 -9.03 -8.39
CA GLU A 104 -0.39 -9.89 -8.05
C GLU A 104 0.34 -10.43 -9.30
N LEU A 105 -0.31 -10.37 -10.47
CA LEU A 105 0.19 -10.95 -11.70
C LEU A 105 0.79 -9.88 -12.63
N TYR A 106 1.73 -10.31 -13.47
CA TYR A 106 2.23 -9.50 -14.57
C TYR A 106 1.09 -9.03 -15.48
N ALA A 107 1.04 -7.72 -15.73
CA ALA A 107 -0.02 -7.07 -16.48
C ALA A 107 -0.10 -7.50 -17.96
N GLY A 108 0.99 -8.01 -18.54
CA GLY A 108 1.00 -8.46 -19.93
C GLY A 108 1.11 -7.34 -20.97
N ILE A 109 1.55 -6.14 -20.57
CA ILE A 109 1.71 -4.99 -21.45
C ILE A 109 3.10 -4.37 -21.27
N SER A 110 3.70 -3.89 -22.36
CA SER A 110 5.02 -3.23 -22.35
C SER A 110 4.95 -1.71 -22.22
N ARG A 111 3.83 -1.08 -22.58
CA ARG A 111 3.61 0.37 -22.47
C ARG A 111 2.16 0.66 -22.12
N TRP A 112 1.96 1.49 -21.11
CA TRP A 112 0.68 2.10 -20.77
C TRP A 112 0.60 3.51 -21.37
N ASN A 113 -0.36 3.75 -22.28
CA ASN A 113 -0.49 5.03 -22.98
C ASN A 113 -1.39 6.08 -22.30
N PRO A 114 -2.43 5.71 -21.53
CA PRO A 114 -3.24 6.69 -20.82
C PRO A 114 -2.41 7.56 -19.86
N SER A 115 -2.85 8.80 -19.67
CA SER A 115 -2.24 9.76 -18.75
C SER A 115 -2.43 9.36 -17.28
N GLU A 116 -3.58 8.76 -16.99
CA GLU A 116 -3.99 8.27 -15.70
C GLU A 116 -3.23 6.98 -15.40
N PRO A 117 -2.80 6.74 -14.15
CA PRO A 117 -1.86 5.67 -13.89
C PRO A 117 -2.48 4.27 -13.99
N LEU A 118 -1.70 3.33 -14.53
CA LEU A 118 -1.90 1.89 -14.30
C LEU A 118 -1.38 1.54 -12.90
N VAL A 119 -2.20 0.92 -12.07
CA VAL A 119 -1.83 0.49 -10.72
C VAL A 119 -1.25 -0.92 -10.78
N LEU A 120 0.00 -1.06 -10.34
CA LEU A 120 0.77 -2.32 -10.40
C LEU A 120 1.55 -2.58 -9.10
N MET A 121 1.73 -3.86 -8.78
CA MET A 121 2.58 -4.31 -7.67
C MET A 121 4.01 -4.56 -8.15
N THR A 122 5.01 -4.11 -7.40
CA THR A 122 6.43 -4.28 -7.74
C THR A 122 6.87 -5.73 -7.80
N THR A 123 6.26 -6.60 -6.98
CA THR A 123 6.59 -8.03 -6.86
C THR A 123 6.27 -8.85 -8.11
N ALA A 124 5.45 -8.33 -9.03
CA ALA A 124 5.17 -8.98 -10.31
C ALA A 124 6.26 -8.74 -11.38
N TYR A 125 7.29 -7.94 -11.07
CA TYR A 125 8.27 -7.42 -12.02
C TYR A 125 9.71 -7.54 -11.51
N GLN A 126 10.69 -7.25 -12.37
CA GLN A 126 12.09 -7.14 -11.96
C GLN A 126 12.29 -6.16 -10.79
N PRO A 127 13.16 -6.52 -9.82
CA PRO A 127 14.06 -7.68 -9.81
C PRO A 127 13.44 -8.98 -9.25
N TYR A 128 12.16 -9.00 -8.88
CA TYR A 128 11.50 -10.14 -8.23
C TYR A 128 11.09 -11.25 -9.21
N THR A 129 10.88 -10.89 -10.48
CA THR A 129 10.55 -11.81 -11.57
C THR A 129 11.38 -11.47 -12.82
N ASP A 130 11.29 -12.31 -13.86
CA ASP A 130 11.90 -12.02 -15.16
C ASP A 130 11.14 -10.97 -15.99
N GLN A 131 10.00 -10.47 -15.50
CA GLN A 131 9.13 -9.57 -16.27
C GLN A 131 9.60 -8.12 -16.17
N GLU A 132 9.76 -7.47 -17.32
CA GLU A 132 10.15 -6.06 -17.40
C GLU A 132 8.99 -5.13 -17.02
N LYS A 133 9.32 -3.99 -16.42
CA LYS A 133 8.35 -2.96 -16.05
C LYS A 133 7.80 -2.27 -17.31
N PRO A 134 6.48 -2.07 -17.45
CA PRO A 134 5.95 -1.29 -18.55
C PRO A 134 6.40 0.17 -18.48
N GLU A 135 6.53 0.78 -19.64
CA GLU A 135 6.68 2.22 -19.77
C GLU A 135 5.34 2.96 -19.57
N GLY A 136 5.40 4.25 -19.25
CA GLY A 136 4.23 5.13 -19.15
C GLY A 136 3.86 5.52 -17.73
N ALA A 137 2.62 5.97 -17.54
CA ALA A 137 2.11 6.37 -16.23
C ALA A 137 1.76 5.14 -15.39
N VAL A 138 2.59 4.82 -14.39
CA VAL A 138 2.39 3.67 -13.50
C VAL A 138 2.43 4.11 -12.04
N LEU A 139 1.41 3.74 -11.28
CA LEU A 139 1.40 3.84 -9.83
C LEU A 139 1.93 2.52 -9.23
N TRP A 140 3.19 2.55 -8.80
CA TRP A 140 3.84 1.40 -8.19
C TRP A 140 3.50 1.26 -6.71
N LEU A 141 2.98 0.09 -6.36
CA LEU A 141 2.71 -0.36 -5.00
C LEU A 141 3.70 -1.46 -4.62
N ASP A 142 4.24 -1.39 -3.42
CA ASP A 142 5.38 -2.17 -3.00
C ASP A 142 5.12 -2.83 -1.63
N PRO A 143 4.85 -4.14 -1.58
CA PRO A 143 4.61 -4.88 -0.34
C PRO A 143 5.89 -5.43 0.31
N THR A 144 7.08 -5.10 -0.20
CA THR A 144 8.31 -5.85 0.11
C THR A 144 8.85 -5.65 1.52
N ASN A 145 8.51 -4.54 2.18
CA ASN A 145 8.81 -4.25 3.57
C ASN A 145 7.75 -3.28 4.13
N GLU A 146 7.72 -3.09 5.46
CA GLU A 146 6.69 -2.28 6.12
C GLU A 146 6.70 -0.81 5.67
N ALA A 147 7.89 -0.21 5.51
CA ALA A 147 7.99 1.18 5.07
C ALA A 147 7.44 1.36 3.65
N ALA A 148 7.80 0.47 2.73
CA ALA A 148 7.32 0.48 1.35
C ALA A 148 5.82 0.21 1.26
N PHE A 149 5.30 -0.71 2.09
CA PHE A 149 3.89 -1.05 2.19
C PHE A 149 3.06 0.13 2.69
N LEU A 150 3.46 0.75 3.81
CA LEU A 150 2.79 1.95 4.35
C LEU A 150 2.84 3.11 3.34
N GLY A 151 3.98 3.30 2.68
CA GLY A 151 4.10 4.29 1.59
C GLY A 151 3.14 4.01 0.42
N SER A 152 2.87 2.74 0.14
CA SER A 152 1.92 2.31 -0.89
C SER A 152 0.47 2.54 -0.48
N LEU A 153 0.12 2.24 0.78
CA LEU A 153 -1.19 2.60 1.35
C LEU A 153 -1.43 4.11 1.30
N GLN A 154 -0.42 4.92 1.61
CA GLN A 154 -0.53 6.39 1.54
C GLN A 154 -0.78 6.88 0.11
N LYS A 155 -0.10 6.31 -0.90
CA LYS A 155 -0.37 6.61 -2.32
C LYS A 155 -1.81 6.31 -2.74
N LEU A 156 -2.43 5.31 -2.11
CA LEU A 156 -3.84 4.93 -2.31
C LEU A 156 -4.81 5.73 -1.43
N GLY A 157 -4.33 6.73 -0.68
CA GLY A 157 -5.16 7.54 0.21
C GLY A 157 -5.69 6.78 1.43
N GLN A 158 -5.07 5.66 1.81
CA GLN A 158 -5.49 4.83 2.94
C GLN A 158 -4.95 5.32 4.29
N GLY A 159 -4.28 6.46 4.30
CA GLY A 159 -3.78 7.11 5.50
C GLY A 159 -2.51 7.90 5.24
N HIS A 160 -1.95 8.46 6.30
CA HIS A 160 -0.72 9.25 6.26
C HIS A 160 0.26 8.77 7.33
N MET A 161 1.49 8.48 6.90
CA MET A 161 2.59 8.11 7.78
C MET A 161 3.42 9.35 8.14
N TRP A 162 3.91 9.39 9.38
CA TRP A 162 5.04 10.25 9.76
C TRP A 162 6.05 9.45 10.57
N VAL A 163 7.31 9.86 10.45
CA VAL A 163 8.42 9.33 11.23
C VAL A 163 9.19 10.52 11.78
N GLN A 164 9.52 10.48 13.06
CA GLN A 164 10.33 11.53 13.68
C GLN A 164 11.77 11.42 13.16
N SER A 165 12.30 12.51 12.61
CA SER A 165 13.72 12.60 12.25
C SER A 165 14.53 12.94 13.49
N PHE A 166 15.60 12.17 13.75
CA PHE A 166 16.55 12.41 14.84
C PHE A 166 17.63 13.42 14.46
#